data_AF-A0A7R9Z8Z4-F1
#
_entry.id   AF-A0A7R9Z8Z4-F1
#
_cell.length_a   1.000
_cell.length_b   1.000
_cell.length_c   1.000
_cell.angle_alpha   90.00
_cell.angle_beta   90.00
_cell.angle_gamma   90.00
#
_symmetry.space_group_name_H-M   'P 1'
#
loop_
_entity.id
_entity.type
_entity.pdbx_description
1 polymer ?
#
loop_
_entity_poly.entity_id
_entity_poly.type
_entity_poly.pdbx_seq_one_letter_code
_entity_poly.pdbx_strand_id
1 'polypeptide(L)'
;IIEMVNKAAVKQFGWSRDELIGHNISMVTGGDHAEKHDGYIKRFLRTGERRVMGKSRELVARRKDGTEFPIELGLTEVESDEGEVRRFCGFIKDLTSRKAYEADIVRKQSLTSGIIEASFDAMFNINEKGVIQMVNGAASKQFGWTRE
;
A
#
# COMPACT_ATOMS: atom_id res chain seq x y z
N ILE A 1 21.22 1.89 12.23
CA ILE A 1 20.65 1.44 13.52
C ILE A 1 19.53 2.41 13.89
N ILE A 2 18.49 1.95 14.59
CA ILE A 2 17.40 2.81 15.06
C ILE A 2 17.88 3.60 16.28
N GLU A 3 17.90 4.93 16.17
CA GLU A 3 18.31 5.84 17.26
C GLU A 3 17.10 6.43 17.99
N MET A 4 15.99 6.63 17.29
CA MET A 4 14.77 7.24 17.84
C MET A 4 13.53 6.59 17.25
N VAL A 5 12.48 6.52 18.07
CA VAL A 5 11.16 6.04 17.68
C VAL A 5 10.09 6.76 18.51
N ASN A 6 8.95 7.06 17.90
CA ASN A 6 7.82 7.68 18.59
C ASN A 6 6.83 6.61 19.11
N LYS A 7 5.88 7.04 19.95
CA LYS A 7 4.86 6.14 20.54
C LYS A 7 3.97 5.48 19.48
N ALA A 8 3.70 6.17 18.36
CA ALA A 8 2.86 5.66 17.29
C ALA A 8 3.52 4.46 16.60
N ALA A 9 4.81 4.55 16.27
CA ALA A 9 5.57 3.46 15.66
C ALA A 9 5.69 2.26 16.61
N VAL A 10 5.98 2.47 17.90
CA VAL A 10 5.96 1.40 18.92
C VAL A 10 4.62 0.66 18.92
N LYS A 11 3.51 1.41 19.00
CA LYS A 11 2.17 0.81 18.98
C LYS A 11 1.88 0.06 17.69
N GLN A 12 2.30 0.62 16.55
CA GLN A 12 2.06 0.03 15.25
C GLN A 12 2.86 -1.26 15.09
N PHE A 13 4.17 -1.25 15.31
CA PHE A 13 4.98 -2.44 15.10
C PHE A 13 4.87 -3.49 16.20
N GLY A 14 4.33 -3.14 17.37
CA GLY A 14 4.17 -4.05 18.51
C GLY A 14 5.47 -4.35 19.26
N TRP A 15 6.53 -3.59 18.99
CA TRP A 15 7.80 -3.64 19.72
C TRP A 15 7.86 -2.54 20.77
N SER A 16 8.49 -2.82 21.91
CA SER A 16 8.80 -1.76 22.87
C SER A 16 9.84 -0.80 22.30
N ARG A 17 9.95 0.41 22.88
CA ARG A 17 11.00 1.36 22.50
C ARG A 17 12.39 0.73 22.67
N ASP A 18 12.63 0.08 23.79
CA ASP A 18 13.94 -0.47 24.14
C ASP A 18 14.33 -1.67 23.26
N GLU A 19 13.34 -2.38 22.72
CA GLU A 19 13.56 -3.44 21.74
C GLU A 19 13.90 -2.90 20.34
N LEU A 20 13.46 -1.68 20.00
CA LEU A 20 13.74 -1.06 18.71
C LEU A 20 15.06 -0.30 18.72
N ILE A 21 15.31 0.50 19.75
CA ILE A 21 16.54 1.31 19.84
C ILE A 21 17.76 0.38 19.84
N GLY A 22 18.81 0.78 19.10
CA GLY A 22 20.04 0.00 19.01
C GLY A 22 20.00 -1.17 18.02
N HIS A 23 18.83 -1.51 17.47
CA HIS A 23 18.68 -2.58 16.49
C HIS A 23 18.64 -2.07 15.05
N ASN A 24 18.86 -2.98 14.09
CA ASN A 24 18.77 -2.67 12.66
C ASN A 24 17.30 -2.58 12.23
N ILE A 25 16.96 -1.60 11.40
CA ILE A 25 15.61 -1.41 10.82
C ILE A 25 15.14 -2.59 9.96
N SER A 26 16.06 -3.47 9.51
CA SER A 26 15.69 -4.71 8.82
C SER A 26 14.75 -5.60 9.64
N MET A 27 14.76 -5.51 10.97
CA MET A 27 13.88 -6.31 11.85
C MET A 27 12.38 -5.99 11.68
N VAL A 28 12.04 -4.78 11.22
CA VAL A 28 10.65 -4.35 10.98
C VAL A 28 10.32 -4.26 9.48
N THR A 29 11.27 -4.64 8.62
CA THR A 29 11.09 -4.67 7.17
C THR A 29 10.44 -6.01 6.78
N GLY A 30 9.38 -5.97 5.98
CA GLY A 30 8.67 -7.15 5.50
C GLY A 30 9.10 -7.58 4.10
N GLY A 31 8.56 -8.72 3.65
CA GLY A 31 8.83 -9.34 2.36
C GLY A 31 10.31 -9.63 2.10
N ASP A 32 10.69 -9.65 0.83
CA ASP A 32 12.06 -9.93 0.36
C ASP A 32 13.06 -8.79 0.66
N HIS A 33 12.61 -7.70 1.27
CA HIS A 33 13.42 -6.52 1.51
C HIS A 33 14.22 -6.60 2.81
N ALA A 34 13.81 -7.43 3.78
CA ALA A 34 14.47 -7.52 5.09
C ALA A 34 15.96 -7.88 4.94
N GLU A 35 16.27 -8.92 4.16
CA GLU A 35 17.64 -9.39 3.94
C GLU A 35 18.46 -8.43 3.07
N LYS A 36 17.80 -7.73 2.15
CA LYS A 36 18.43 -6.82 1.18
C LYS A 36 18.59 -5.40 1.72
N HIS A 37 18.01 -5.10 2.89
CA HIS A 37 17.88 -3.74 3.41
C HIS A 37 19.23 -3.04 3.58
N ASP A 38 20.21 -3.74 4.17
CA ASP A 38 21.57 -3.20 4.37
C ASP A 38 22.26 -2.88 3.04
N GLY A 39 21.97 -3.66 1.99
CA GLY A 39 22.43 -3.39 0.63
C GLY A 39 21.88 -2.08 0.07
N TYR A 40 20.63 -1.73 0.39
CA TYR A 40 20.03 -0.45 -0.03
C TYR A 40 20.72 0.74 0.64
N ILE A 41 21.01 0.65 1.94
CA ILE A 41 21.73 1.70 2.68
C ILE A 41 23.15 1.85 2.12
N LYS A 42 23.91 0.74 1.98
CA LYS A 42 25.28 0.76 1.45
C LYS A 42 25.34 1.37 0.04
N ARG A 43 24.39 0.99 -0.81
CA ARG A 43 24.28 1.53 -2.17
C ARG A 43 23.99 3.03 -2.15
N PHE A 44 23.06 3.48 -1.30
CA PHE A 44 22.76 4.91 -1.14
C PHE A 44 24.00 5.69 -0.70
N LEU A 45 24.67 5.24 0.36
CA LEU A 45 25.88 5.90 0.87
C LEU A 45 27.00 5.97 -0.18
N ARG A 46 27.13 4.95 -1.05
CA ARG A 46 28.14 4.93 -2.12
C ARG A 46 27.79 5.82 -3.31
N THR A 47 26.52 5.88 -3.70
CA THR A 47 26.09 6.46 -4.99
C THR A 47 25.39 7.81 -4.86
N GLY A 48 24.93 8.17 -3.66
CA GLY A 48 24.04 9.31 -3.44
C GLY A 48 22.65 9.16 -4.09
N GLU A 49 22.35 8.02 -4.72
CA GLU A 49 21.14 7.86 -5.53
C GLU A 49 19.90 7.69 -4.64
N ARG A 50 19.10 8.75 -4.57
CA ARG A 50 17.85 8.86 -3.81
C ARG A 50 16.70 8.09 -4.48
N ARG A 51 16.67 6.76 -4.32
CA ARG A 51 15.58 5.93 -4.87
C ARG A 51 14.26 6.04 -4.09
N VAL A 52 14.34 6.18 -2.77
CA VAL A 52 13.18 6.24 -1.86
C VAL A 52 13.02 7.64 -1.24
N MET A 53 14.05 8.50 -1.32
CA MET A 53 13.98 9.85 -0.77
C MET A 53 13.30 10.81 -1.75
N GLY A 54 12.34 11.58 -1.25
CA GLY A 54 11.59 12.57 -2.03
C GLY A 54 10.37 12.04 -2.80
N LYS A 55 10.10 10.73 -2.76
CA LYS A 55 8.86 10.11 -3.28
C LYS A 55 8.38 9.05 -2.29
N SER A 56 7.10 9.12 -1.89
CA SER A 56 6.51 8.06 -1.06
C SER A 56 6.45 6.75 -1.85
N ARG A 57 6.74 5.62 -1.18
CA ARG A 57 6.66 4.29 -1.78
C ARG A 57 5.81 3.36 -0.93
N GLU A 58 4.97 2.58 -1.61
CA GLU A 58 4.30 1.45 -0.96
C GLU A 58 5.29 0.30 -0.78
N LEU A 59 5.40 -0.19 0.45
CA LEU A 59 6.25 -1.31 0.85
C LEU A 59 5.47 -2.21 1.81
N VAL A 60 6.10 -3.31 2.20
CA VAL A 60 5.59 -4.21 3.23
C VAL A 60 6.47 -4.09 4.47
N ALA A 61 5.83 -3.96 5.62
CA ALA A 61 6.49 -3.93 6.91
C ALA A 61 6.03 -5.13 7.76
N ARG A 62 6.81 -5.47 8.78
CA ARG A 62 6.58 -6.65 9.62
C ARG A 62 6.46 -6.24 11.09
N ARG A 63 5.39 -6.68 11.76
CA ARG A 63 5.18 -6.50 13.20
C ARG A 63 5.97 -7.54 14.00
N LYS A 64 6.07 -7.36 15.31
CA LYS A 64 6.76 -8.28 16.24
C LYS A 64 6.20 -9.70 16.21
N ASP A 65 4.90 -9.85 16.02
CA ASP A 65 4.20 -11.13 15.90
C ASP A 65 4.43 -11.84 14.55
N GLY A 66 5.22 -11.24 13.64
CA GLY A 66 5.51 -11.75 12.31
C GLY A 66 4.47 -11.35 11.26
N THR A 67 3.35 -10.71 11.64
CA THR A 67 2.35 -10.27 10.67
C THR A 67 2.91 -9.18 9.76
N GLU A 68 2.61 -9.31 8.47
CA GLU A 68 3.01 -8.34 7.47
C GLU A 68 1.86 -7.41 7.11
N PHE A 69 2.17 -6.13 6.89
CA PHE A 69 1.18 -5.12 6.57
C PHE A 69 1.72 -4.09 5.57
N PRO A 70 0.86 -3.59 4.67
CA PRO A 70 1.28 -2.61 3.67
C PRO A 70 1.48 -1.25 4.33
N ILE A 71 2.59 -0.60 3.96
CA ILE A 71 2.92 0.74 4.41
C ILE A 71 3.23 1.66 3.25
N GLU A 72 2.99 2.95 3.45
CA GLU A 72 3.64 3.99 2.66
C GLU A 72 4.83 4.54 3.45
N LEU A 73 6.03 4.44 2.87
CA LEU A 73 7.28 4.94 3.44
C LEU A 73 7.68 6.26 2.77
N GLY A 74 7.87 7.30 3.57
CA GLY A 74 8.61 8.50 3.22
C GLY A 74 9.98 8.50 3.92
N LEU A 75 11.05 8.85 3.22
CA LEU A 75 12.40 8.88 3.78
C LEU A 75 13.05 10.24 3.52
N THR A 76 13.62 10.85 4.56
CA THR A 76 14.42 12.07 4.48
C THR A 76 15.80 11.86 5.08
N GLU A 77 16.80 12.49 4.48
CA GLU A 77 18.16 12.58 5.00
C GLU A 77 18.25 13.80 5.92
N VAL A 78 18.87 13.64 7.09
CA VAL A 78 19.12 14.72 8.04
C VAL A 78 20.63 14.77 8.24
N GLU A 79 21.21 15.91 7.89
CA GLU A 79 22.63 16.21 8.17
C GLU A 79 22.79 16.52 9.66
N SER A 80 23.85 16.00 10.27
CA SER A 80 24.25 16.40 11.62
C SER A 80 25.12 17.65 11.55
N ASP A 81 25.02 18.54 12.55
CA ASP A 81 25.77 19.81 12.61
C ASP A 81 27.31 19.65 12.54
N GLU A 82 27.82 18.44 12.82
CA GLU A 82 29.25 18.09 12.78
C GLU A 82 29.69 17.45 11.44
N GLY A 83 28.84 17.43 10.41
CA GLY A 83 29.21 17.07 9.03
C GLY A 83 29.53 15.60 8.74
N GLU A 84 29.75 14.75 9.75
CA GLU A 84 30.16 13.34 9.54
C GLU A 84 29.01 12.32 9.61
N VAL A 85 27.93 12.57 10.34
CA VAL A 85 26.86 11.58 10.55
C VAL A 85 25.63 11.90 9.72
N ARG A 86 25.37 11.09 8.68
CA ARG A 86 24.10 11.11 7.93
C ARG A 86 23.05 10.30 8.67
N ARG A 87 22.01 10.97 9.16
CA ARG A 87 20.84 10.30 9.76
C ARG A 87 19.73 10.18 8.72
N PHE A 88 18.89 9.16 8.89
CA PHE A 88 17.68 8.99 8.08
C PHE A 88 16.46 9.06 8.97
N CYS A 89 15.49 9.88 8.57
CA CYS A 89 14.18 9.94 9.21
C CYS A 89 13.15 9.28 8.30
N GLY A 90 12.50 8.24 8.80
CA GLY A 90 11.45 7.50 8.11
C GLY A 90 10.07 7.86 8.65
N PHE A 91 9.13 8.16 7.75
CA PHE A 91 7.72 8.35 8.05
C PHE A 91 6.94 7.18 7.46
N ILE A 92 6.11 6.55 8.29
CA ILE A 92 5.38 5.33 7.92
C ILE A 92 3.90 5.60 8.10
N LYS A 93 3.12 5.31 7.07
CA LYS A 93 1.66 5.33 7.11
C LYS A 93 1.14 3.92 6.85
N ASP A 94 0.35 3.40 7.78
CA ASP A 94 -0.32 2.11 7.60
C ASP A 94 -1.37 2.23 6.47
N LEU A 95 -1.31 1.34 5.49
CA LEU A 95 -2.26 1.28 4.38
C LEU A 95 -3.28 0.14 4.53
N THR A 96 -3.25 -0.61 5.62
CA THR A 96 -4.09 -1.81 5.82
C THR A 96 -5.57 -1.49 5.61
N SER A 97 -6.09 -0.50 6.35
CA SER A 97 -7.51 -0.12 6.24
C SER A 97 -7.85 0.39 4.84
N ARG A 98 -6.97 1.20 4.23
CA ARG A 98 -7.20 1.74 2.88
C ARG A 98 -7.30 0.60 1.85
N LYS A 99 -6.35 -0.32 1.86
CA LYS A 99 -6.34 -1.48 0.95
C LYS A 99 -7.53 -2.42 1.19
N ALA A 100 -7.94 -2.59 2.45
CA ALA A 100 -9.13 -3.38 2.77
C ALA A 100 -10.40 -2.75 2.19
N TYR A 101 -10.56 -1.42 2.29
CA TYR A 101 -11.70 -0.71 1.69
C TYR A 101 -11.67 -0.76 0.16
N GLU A 102 -10.51 -0.55 -0.46
CA GLU A 102 -10.35 -0.66 -1.92
C GLU A 102 -10.73 -2.07 -2.41
N ALA A 103 -10.27 -3.12 -1.72
CA ALA A 103 -10.61 -4.49 -2.05
C ALA A 103 -12.11 -4.80 -1.86
N ASP A 104 -12.75 -4.26 -0.82
CA ASP A 104 -14.18 -4.44 -0.58
C ASP A 104 -15.03 -3.75 -1.66
N ILE A 105 -14.65 -2.54 -2.09
CA ILE A 105 -15.31 -1.83 -3.19
C ILE A 105 -15.23 -2.65 -4.48
N VAL A 106 -14.04 -3.14 -4.84
CA VAL A 106 -13.85 -3.97 -6.04
C VAL A 106 -14.68 -5.24 -5.95
N ARG A 107 -14.65 -5.93 -4.80
CA ARG A 107 -15.45 -7.15 -4.57
C ARG A 107 -16.95 -6.89 -4.73
N LYS A 108 -17.46 -5.81 -4.14
CA LYS A 108 -18.87 -5.43 -4.25
C LYS A 108 -19.25 -5.10 -5.69
N GLN A 109 -18.40 -4.38 -6.43
CA GLN A 109 -18.63 -4.10 -7.85
C GLN A 109 -18.69 -5.38 -8.67
N SER A 110 -17.75 -6.31 -8.49
CA SER A 110 -17.76 -7.60 -9.19
C SER A 110 -19.01 -8.42 -8.87
N LEU A 111 -19.46 -8.43 -7.61
CA LEU A 111 -20.68 -9.12 -7.21
C LEU A 111 -21.92 -8.50 -7.87
N THR A 112 -22.07 -7.18 -7.79
CA THR A 112 -23.19 -6.47 -8.40
C THR A 112 -23.25 -6.71 -9.91
N SER A 113 -22.12 -6.61 -10.61
CA SER A 113 -22.05 -6.89 -12.05
C SER A 113 -22.41 -8.34 -12.36
N GLY A 114 -21.93 -9.30 -11.57
CA GLY A 114 -22.28 -10.72 -11.74
C GLY A 114 -23.77 -11.00 -11.55
N ILE A 115 -24.42 -10.34 -10.60
CA ILE A 115 -25.88 -10.46 -10.38
C ILE A 115 -26.65 -9.92 -11.59
N ILE A 116 -26.26 -8.75 -12.11
CA ILE A 116 -26.91 -8.14 -13.28
C ILE A 116 -26.78 -9.04 -14.51
N GLU A 117 -25.60 -9.62 -14.74
CA GLU A 117 -25.33 -10.51 -15.87
C GLU A 117 -26.03 -11.86 -15.77
N ALA A 118 -26.14 -12.41 -14.56
CA ALA A 118 -26.84 -13.67 -14.33
C ALA A 118 -28.37 -13.52 -14.30
N SER A 119 -28.89 -12.29 -14.29
CA SER A 119 -30.34 -12.04 -14.34
C SER A 119 -30.94 -12.60 -15.62
N PHE A 120 -32.04 -13.33 -15.47
CA PHE A 120 -32.82 -13.84 -16.60
C PHE A 120 -33.65 -12.74 -17.27
N ASP A 121 -34.03 -11.71 -16.52
CA ASP A 121 -34.76 -10.56 -17.06
C ASP A 121 -33.80 -9.62 -17.79
N ALA A 122 -34.27 -9.07 -18.90
CA ALA A 122 -33.55 -8.04 -19.63
C ALA A 122 -33.43 -6.77 -18.78
N MET A 123 -32.19 -6.36 -18.51
CA MET A 123 -31.87 -5.17 -17.74
C MET A 123 -31.05 -4.18 -18.57
N PHE A 124 -31.40 -2.91 -18.46
CA PHE A 124 -30.66 -1.79 -19.03
C PHE A 124 -30.61 -0.63 -18.04
N ASN A 125 -29.51 0.11 -18.04
CA ASN A 125 -29.35 1.33 -17.26
C ASN A 125 -29.28 2.53 -18.22
N ILE A 126 -29.96 3.63 -17.91
CA ILE A 126 -29.98 4.87 -18.70
C ILE A 126 -29.50 6.06 -17.87
N ASN A 127 -28.90 7.05 -18.51
CA ASN A 127 -28.63 8.34 -17.89
C ASN A 127 -29.88 9.24 -17.86
N GLU A 128 -29.73 10.43 -17.27
CA GLU A 128 -30.77 11.46 -17.18
C GLU A 128 -31.31 11.96 -18.54
N LYS A 129 -30.60 11.70 -19.64
CA LYS A 129 -31.02 12.04 -21.02
C LYS A 129 -31.68 10.86 -21.74
N GLY A 130 -31.90 9.73 -21.06
CA GLY A 130 -32.48 8.52 -21.64
C GLY A 130 -31.53 7.67 -22.48
N VAL A 131 -30.22 7.96 -22.45
CA VAL A 131 -29.22 7.20 -23.21
C VAL A 131 -28.81 5.95 -22.43
N ILE A 132 -28.87 4.78 -23.08
CA ILE A 132 -28.45 3.50 -22.51
C ILE A 132 -26.94 3.51 -22.24
N GLN A 133 -26.56 3.21 -20.99
CA GLN A 133 -25.17 3.13 -20.54
C GLN A 133 -24.72 1.69 -20.28
N MET A 134 -25.66 0.77 -20.06
CA MET A 134 -25.37 -0.63 -19.79
C MET A 134 -26.56 -1.51 -20.17
N VAL A 135 -26.27 -2.71 -20.66
CA VAL A 135 -27.23 -3.79 -20.96
C VAL A 135 -26.67 -5.11 -20.44
N ASN A 136 -27.49 -5.99 -19.88
CA ASN A 136 -27.07 -7.33 -19.46
C ASN A 136 -27.19 -8.38 -20.59
N GLY A 137 -26.64 -9.58 -20.37
CA GLY A 137 -26.70 -10.67 -21.35
C GLY A 137 -28.11 -11.10 -21.77
N ALA A 138 -29.09 -11.05 -20.86
CA ALA A 138 -30.49 -11.34 -21.19
C ALA A 138 -31.08 -10.30 -22.14
N ALA A 139 -30.83 -9.01 -21.90
CA ALA A 139 -31.29 -7.93 -22.78
C ALA A 139 -30.68 -8.04 -24.19
N SER A 140 -29.37 -8.30 -24.29
CA SER A 140 -28.73 -8.51 -25.60
C SER A 140 -29.35 -9.68 -26.38
N LYS A 141 -29.65 -10.80 -25.71
CA LYS A 141 -30.31 -11.95 -26.34
C LYS A 141 -31.75 -11.68 -26.75
N GLN A 142 -32.52 -11.00 -25.89
CA GLN A 142 -33.94 -10.75 -26.10
C GLN A 142 -34.18 -9.68 -27.18
N PHE A 143 -33.40 -8.61 -27.19
CA PHE A 143 -33.56 -7.49 -28.12
C PHE A 143 -32.66 -7.59 -29.37
N GLY A 144 -31.73 -8.54 -29.41
CA GLY A 144 -30.84 -8.77 -30.55
C GLY A 144 -29.77 -7.71 -30.74
N TRP A 145 -29.42 -6.95 -29.70
CA TRP A 145 -28.43 -5.87 -29.76
C TRP A 145 -27.06 -6.34 -29.29
N THR A 146 -26.04 -6.03 -30.09
CA THR A 146 -24.62 -6.20 -29.77
C THR A 146 -24.12 -5.05 -28.91
N ARG A 147 -23.17 -5.32 -28.00
CA ARG A 147 -22.63 -4.39 -27.00
C ARG A 147 -21.72 -3.27 -27.56
N GLU A 148 -21.80 -2.95 -28.84
CA GLU A 148 -20.92 -1.96 -29.49
C GLU A 148 -21.50 -0.54 -29.50
#